data_AF-A0A496UTW6-F1
#
_entry.id   AF-A0A496UTW6-F1
#
_cell.length_a   1.000
_cell.length_b   1.000
_cell.length_c   1.000
_cell.angle_alpha   90.00
_cell.angle_beta   90.00
_cell.angle_gamma   90.00
#
_symmetry.space_group_name_H-M   'P 1'
#
loop_
_entity.id
_entity.type
_entity.pdbx_description
1 polymer ?
#
loop_
_entity_poly.entity_id
_entity_poly.type
_entity_poly.pdbx_seq_one_letter_code
_entity_poly.pdbx_strand_id
1 'polypeptide(L)'
;MTRDERDRQQEFVRDVLARTSGSACERAHQQLPDLNDGVLLGLDRSLVQQHLEHCASCRAAALALNWLGDELAGMAELDPGEGFAAAVVARTSARSEPARARHRAQVAGSGPAGLMDRLGRWWSERILAPNFAVQVAYVATMILVLIFATPVSPFRNAPGRMLEVVQAGPTDLPLLGTALQWTSGRVAGGSDAVREGMAARWQGLEDDWQARIGRSAPGRSAAVDHLEAAFRAAEAQRASGVTLELNGALQSTRAAWRAWWYTNPESTSRP
;
A
#
# COMPACT_ATOMS: atom_id res chain seq x y z
N MET A 1 -33.93 -26.78 -8.69
CA MET A 1 -32.53 -26.83 -8.27
C MET A 1 -32.22 -28.25 -7.80
N THR A 2 -31.40 -28.98 -8.54
CA THR A 2 -31.06 -30.38 -8.23
C THR A 2 -30.09 -30.46 -7.05
N ARG A 3 -29.94 -31.64 -6.44
CA ARG A 3 -28.93 -31.87 -5.39
C ARG A 3 -27.51 -31.58 -5.91
N ASP A 4 -27.23 -31.99 -7.14
CA ASP A 4 -25.96 -31.76 -7.84
C ASP A 4 -25.65 -30.26 -8.05
N GLU A 5 -26.66 -29.45 -8.40
CA GLU A 5 -26.48 -27.99 -8.50
C GLU A 5 -26.14 -27.34 -7.14
N ARG A 6 -26.75 -27.82 -6.04
CA ARG A 6 -26.44 -27.34 -4.69
C ARG A 6 -25.01 -27.68 -4.28
N ASP A 7 -24.59 -28.91 -4.55
CA ASP A 7 -23.25 -29.39 -4.17
C ASP A 7 -22.16 -28.60 -4.95
N ARG A 8 -22.37 -28.37 -6.26
CA ARG A 8 -21.46 -27.53 -7.08
C ARG A 8 -21.41 -26.08 -6.62
N GLN A 9 -22.55 -25.50 -6.25
CA GLN A 9 -22.58 -24.12 -5.76
C GLN A 9 -21.84 -23.99 -4.41
N GLN A 10 -21.98 -24.98 -3.53
CA GLN A 10 -21.25 -25.02 -2.25
C GLN A 10 -19.74 -25.17 -2.46
N GLU A 11 -19.32 -26.03 -3.40
CA GLU A 11 -17.91 -26.21 -3.74
C GLU A 11 -17.29 -24.93 -4.33
N PHE A 12 -18.01 -24.27 -5.24
CA PHE A 12 -17.57 -22.99 -5.81
C PHE A 12 -17.43 -21.90 -4.75
N VAL A 13 -18.43 -21.73 -3.87
CA VAL A 13 -18.38 -20.75 -2.77
C VAL A 13 -17.20 -21.06 -1.85
N ARG A 14 -16.96 -22.34 -1.55
CA ARG A 14 -15.82 -22.78 -0.74
C ARG A 14 -14.48 -22.40 -1.40
N ASP A 15 -14.33 -22.59 -2.71
CA ASP A 15 -13.09 -22.25 -3.43
C ASP A 15 -12.85 -20.74 -3.51
N VAL A 16 -13.90 -19.96 -3.80
CA VAL A 16 -13.82 -18.49 -3.84
C VAL A 16 -13.48 -17.93 -2.47
N LEU A 17 -14.12 -18.42 -1.40
CA LEU A 17 -13.80 -18.00 -0.03
C LEU A 17 -12.37 -18.39 0.34
N ALA A 18 -11.92 -19.60 0.01
CA ALA A 18 -10.54 -20.02 0.26
C ALA A 18 -9.51 -19.12 -0.44
N ARG A 19 -9.80 -18.66 -1.66
CA ARG A 19 -8.92 -17.76 -2.43
C ARG A 19 -8.92 -16.31 -1.96
N THR A 20 -10.09 -15.79 -1.59
CA THR A 20 -10.26 -14.35 -1.30
C THR A 20 -10.10 -14.02 0.18
N SER A 21 -10.42 -14.96 1.06
CA SER A 21 -10.45 -14.74 2.50
C SER A 21 -9.20 -15.28 3.21
N GLY A 22 -8.32 -15.97 2.49
CA GLY A 22 -7.34 -16.88 3.07
C GLY A 22 -8.01 -18.11 3.67
N SER A 23 -7.21 -19.03 4.22
CA SER A 23 -7.82 -20.13 4.98
C SER A 23 -8.45 -19.58 6.25
N ALA A 24 -9.68 -20.00 6.58
CA ALA A 24 -10.34 -19.55 7.80
C ALA A 24 -9.49 -19.79 9.05
N CYS A 25 -8.68 -20.86 9.05
CA CYS A 25 -7.70 -21.16 10.09
C CYS A 25 -6.62 -20.09 10.19
N GLU A 26 -6.02 -19.66 9.07
CA GLU A 26 -4.98 -18.62 9.07
C GLU A 26 -5.51 -17.31 9.64
N ARG A 27 -6.71 -16.88 9.22
CA ARG A 27 -7.35 -15.68 9.77
C ARG A 27 -7.64 -15.85 11.27
N ALA A 28 -8.18 -16.99 11.68
CA ALA A 28 -8.40 -17.28 13.10
C ALA A 28 -7.08 -17.21 13.90
N HIS A 29 -6.00 -17.81 13.39
CA HIS A 29 -4.67 -17.78 14.01
C HIS A 29 -4.15 -16.35 14.19
N GLN A 30 -4.39 -15.45 13.23
CA GLN A 30 -4.03 -14.04 13.34
C GLN A 30 -4.85 -13.29 14.40
N GLN A 31 -6.11 -13.68 14.61
CA GLN A 31 -7.03 -13.05 15.56
C GLN A 31 -7.03 -13.69 16.97
N LEU A 32 -6.42 -14.87 17.14
CA LEU A 32 -6.36 -15.57 18.42
C LEU A 32 -5.71 -14.75 19.55
N PRO A 33 -4.60 -14.00 19.33
CA PRO A 33 -4.03 -13.14 20.38
C PRO A 33 -5.03 -12.08 20.86
N ASP A 34 -5.68 -11.36 19.94
CA ASP A 34 -6.67 -10.34 20.29
C ASP A 34 -7.89 -10.94 21.02
N LEU A 35 -8.28 -12.17 20.65
CA LEU A 35 -9.33 -12.89 21.37
C LEU A 35 -8.90 -13.25 22.79
N ASN A 36 -7.65 -13.73 22.95
CA ASN A 36 -7.07 -14.11 24.24
C ASN A 36 -6.95 -12.90 25.18
N ASP A 37 -6.54 -11.75 24.65
CA ASP A 37 -6.37 -10.51 25.41
C ASP A 37 -7.72 -9.78 25.65
N GLY A 38 -8.81 -10.32 25.12
CA GLY A 38 -10.16 -9.75 25.26
C GLY A 38 -10.40 -8.48 24.43
N VAL A 39 -9.48 -8.14 23.52
CA VAL A 39 -9.54 -6.96 22.64
C VAL A 39 -10.47 -7.21 21.44
N LEU A 40 -10.67 -8.47 21.04
CA LEU A 40 -11.54 -8.83 19.93
C LEU A 40 -13.02 -8.70 20.33
N LEU A 41 -13.76 -7.86 19.58
CA LEU A 41 -15.15 -7.48 19.87
C LEU A 41 -16.11 -7.78 18.71
N GLY A 42 -17.41 -7.75 19.00
CA GLY A 42 -18.47 -7.77 18.02
C GLY A 42 -18.46 -9.01 17.12
N LEU A 43 -18.61 -8.78 15.81
CA LEU A 43 -18.73 -9.84 14.81
C LEU A 43 -17.47 -10.70 14.72
N ASP A 44 -16.28 -10.10 14.74
CA ASP A 44 -15.02 -10.84 14.64
C ASP A 44 -14.84 -11.84 15.78
N ARG A 45 -15.18 -11.43 17.00
CA ARG A 45 -15.19 -12.34 18.16
C ARG A 45 -16.12 -13.53 17.93
N SER A 46 -17.33 -13.28 17.45
CA SER A 46 -18.31 -14.36 17.20
C SER A 46 -17.85 -15.33 16.10
N LEU A 47 -17.22 -14.82 15.03
CA LEU A 47 -16.70 -15.63 13.94
C LEU A 47 -15.55 -16.53 14.38
N VAL A 48 -14.61 -16.00 15.17
CA VAL A 48 -13.50 -16.79 15.71
C VAL A 48 -14.03 -17.84 16.69
N GLN A 49 -14.96 -17.47 17.59
CA GLN A 49 -15.56 -18.43 18.53
C GLN A 49 -16.28 -19.58 17.80
N GLN A 50 -17.10 -19.27 16.81
CA GLN A 50 -17.76 -20.29 15.98
C GLN A 50 -16.74 -21.18 15.26
N HIS A 51 -15.61 -20.62 14.80
CA HIS A 51 -14.55 -21.41 14.20
C HIS A 51 -13.89 -22.37 15.22
N LEU A 52 -13.62 -21.91 16.45
CA LEU A 52 -13.03 -22.73 17.52
C LEU A 52 -13.94 -23.89 17.96
N GLU A 53 -15.26 -23.73 17.85
CA GLU A 53 -16.22 -24.82 18.08
C GLU A 53 -16.08 -25.97 17.06
N HIS A 54 -15.60 -25.67 15.85
CA HIS A 54 -15.56 -26.63 14.74
C HIS A 54 -14.14 -27.04 14.32
N CYS A 55 -13.10 -26.33 14.77
CA CYS A 55 -11.72 -26.57 14.36
C CYS A 55 -10.82 -26.95 15.55
N ALA A 56 -10.48 -28.24 15.67
CA ALA A 56 -9.69 -28.77 16.78
C ALA A 56 -8.27 -28.19 16.87
N SER A 57 -7.61 -27.92 15.73
CA SER A 57 -6.27 -27.33 15.71
C SER A 57 -6.26 -25.89 16.22
N CYS A 58 -7.20 -25.06 15.77
CA CYS A 58 -7.32 -23.68 16.25
C CYS A 58 -7.71 -23.63 17.73
N ARG A 59 -8.57 -24.56 18.19
CA ARG A 59 -8.90 -24.69 19.61
C ARG A 59 -7.68 -25.03 20.46
N ALA A 60 -6.86 -25.99 20.02
CA ALA A 60 -5.62 -26.34 20.72
C ALA A 60 -4.66 -25.14 20.80
N ALA A 61 -4.55 -24.35 19.74
CA ALA A 61 -3.75 -23.13 19.73
C ALA A 61 -4.29 -22.07 20.71
N ALA A 62 -5.62 -21.87 20.75
CA ALA A 62 -6.23 -20.93 21.69
C ALA A 62 -5.99 -21.33 23.15
N LEU A 63 -6.12 -22.63 23.47
CA LEU A 63 -5.82 -23.14 24.81
C LEU A 63 -4.34 -22.97 25.18
N ALA A 64 -3.43 -23.20 24.23
CA ALA A 64 -2.00 -22.99 24.45
C ALA A 64 -1.67 -21.51 24.72
N LEU A 65 -2.29 -20.58 23.97
CA LEU A 65 -2.13 -19.14 24.20
C LEU A 65 -2.66 -18.72 25.58
N ASN A 66 -3.83 -19.22 25.97
CA ASN A 66 -4.41 -18.93 27.28
C ASN A 66 -3.51 -19.44 28.41
N TRP A 67 -2.99 -20.68 28.29
CA TRP A 67 -2.05 -21.24 29.27
C TRP A 67 -0.74 -20.45 29.33
N LEU A 68 -0.20 -20.02 28.18
CA LEU A 68 0.99 -19.18 28.13
C LEU A 68 0.77 -17.80 28.76
N GLY A 69 -0.44 -17.24 28.71
CA GLY A 69 -0.75 -15.95 29.33
C GLY A 69 -0.44 -15.94 30.82
N ASP A 70 -0.89 -16.98 31.54
CA ASP A 70 -0.66 -17.11 32.98
C ASP A 70 0.81 -17.33 33.31
N GLU A 71 1.49 -18.22 32.58
CA GLU A 71 2.93 -18.50 32.76
C GLU A 71 3.80 -17.27 32.47
N LEU A 72 3.52 -16.55 31.37
CA LEU A 72 4.27 -15.36 30.99
C LEU A 72 4.08 -14.22 32.00
N ALA A 73 2.89 -14.07 32.57
CA ALA A 73 2.65 -13.11 33.65
C ALA A 73 3.50 -13.44 34.88
N GLY A 74 3.59 -14.71 35.27
CA GLY A 74 4.48 -15.14 36.37
C GLY A 74 5.96 -14.94 36.05
N MET A 75 6.38 -15.14 34.80
CA MET A 75 7.77 -14.89 34.39
C MET A 75 8.12 -13.40 34.33
N ALA A 76 7.15 -12.51 34.12
CA ALA A 76 7.39 -11.07 34.06
C ALA A 76 7.85 -10.48 35.41
N GLU A 77 7.55 -11.16 36.52
CA GLU A 77 8.01 -10.77 37.87
C GLU A 77 9.46 -11.16 38.15
N LEU A 78 10.04 -12.06 37.35
CA LEU A 78 11.42 -12.50 37.52
C LEU A 78 12.37 -11.44 36.94
N ASP A 79 13.23 -10.88 37.80
CA ASP A 79 14.36 -10.07 37.33
C ASP A 79 15.42 -11.00 36.72
N PRO A 80 15.68 -10.91 35.40
CA PRO A 80 16.64 -11.78 34.75
C PRO A 80 18.10 -11.33 34.98
N GLY A 81 18.31 -10.19 35.64
CA GLY A 81 19.62 -9.60 35.92
C GLY A 81 20.19 -8.78 34.76
N GLU A 82 21.16 -7.93 35.07
CA GLU A 82 21.69 -6.88 34.16
C GLU A 82 22.32 -7.43 32.87
N GLY A 83 22.79 -8.69 32.86
CA GLY A 83 23.44 -9.30 31.70
C GLY A 83 22.49 -9.97 30.70
N PHE A 84 21.24 -10.27 31.10
CA PHE A 84 20.35 -11.11 30.28
C PHE A 84 19.91 -10.40 29.00
N ALA A 85 19.46 -9.15 29.11
CA ALA A 85 19.00 -8.37 27.95
C ALA A 85 20.12 -8.23 26.91
N ALA A 86 21.35 -7.94 27.35
CA ALA A 86 22.51 -7.85 26.47
C ALA A 86 22.81 -9.19 25.77
N ALA A 87 22.72 -10.32 26.49
CA ALA A 87 22.92 -11.65 25.93
C ALA A 87 21.84 -12.04 24.91
N VAL A 88 20.56 -11.73 25.18
CA VAL A 88 19.44 -11.98 24.25
C VAL A 88 19.61 -11.14 22.99
N VAL A 89 19.94 -9.85 23.11
CA VAL A 89 20.20 -8.98 21.96
C VAL A 89 21.39 -9.50 21.15
N ALA A 90 22.50 -9.86 21.79
CA ALA A 90 23.67 -10.39 21.08
C ALA A 90 23.33 -11.68 20.31
N ARG A 91 22.55 -12.58 20.91
CA ARG A 91 22.17 -13.85 20.28
C ARG A 91 21.11 -13.71 19.18
N THR A 92 20.11 -12.85 19.36
CA THR A 92 19.04 -12.62 18.36
C THR A 92 19.55 -11.78 17.19
N SER A 93 20.42 -10.80 17.44
CA SER A 93 21.06 -10.02 16.37
C SER A 93 22.04 -10.88 15.56
N ALA A 94 22.85 -11.73 16.18
CA ALA A 94 23.76 -12.63 15.47
C ALA A 94 23.03 -13.66 14.60
N ARG A 95 21.90 -14.20 15.08
CA ARG A 95 21.09 -15.15 14.29
C ARG A 95 20.44 -14.51 13.05
N SER A 96 20.27 -13.19 13.08
CA SER A 96 19.71 -12.41 11.96
C SER A 96 20.73 -12.15 10.85
N GLU A 97 22.04 -12.24 11.13
CA GLU A 97 23.09 -11.93 10.16
C GLU A 97 23.13 -12.84 8.93
N PRO A 98 23.10 -14.19 9.02
CA PRO A 98 23.21 -15.04 7.83
C PRO A 98 22.00 -14.93 6.90
N ALA A 99 20.80 -14.70 7.45
CA ALA A 99 19.59 -14.44 6.66
C ALA A 99 19.66 -13.07 5.98
N ARG A 100 20.12 -12.03 6.69
CA ARG A 100 20.33 -10.70 6.13
C ARG A 100 21.47 -10.65 5.11
N ALA A 101 22.52 -11.47 5.26
CA ALA A 101 23.63 -11.57 4.31
C ALA A 101 23.18 -12.20 2.99
N ARG A 102 22.40 -13.29 3.02
CA ARG A 102 21.79 -13.87 1.81
C ARG A 102 20.83 -12.90 1.13
N HIS A 103 20.01 -12.19 1.91
CA HIS A 103 19.08 -11.19 1.37
C HIS A 103 19.83 -9.95 0.83
N ARG A 104 20.96 -9.55 1.42
CA ARG A 104 21.83 -8.49 0.88
C ARG A 104 22.50 -8.92 -0.42
N ALA A 105 22.98 -10.16 -0.52
CA ALA A 105 23.56 -10.68 -1.75
C ALA A 105 22.53 -10.72 -2.90
N GLN A 106 21.27 -11.01 -2.59
CA GLN A 106 20.17 -10.98 -3.57
C GLN A 106 19.74 -9.55 -3.99
N VAL A 107 19.83 -8.57 -3.08
CA VAL A 107 19.44 -7.17 -3.33
C VAL A 107 20.63 -6.31 -3.81
N ALA A 108 21.84 -6.86 -3.84
CA ALA A 108 23.03 -6.23 -4.43
C ALA A 108 23.05 -6.28 -5.97
N GLY A 109 21.94 -6.65 -6.62
CA GLY A 109 21.73 -6.34 -8.03
C GLY A 109 21.74 -4.82 -8.23
N SER A 110 22.81 -4.30 -8.81
CA SER A 110 23.11 -2.88 -9.06
C SER A 110 22.23 -2.28 -10.18
N GLY A 111 20.92 -2.41 -10.05
CA GLY A 111 19.94 -1.83 -10.95
C GLY A 111 19.11 -0.71 -10.31
N PRO A 112 18.46 0.15 -11.12
CA PRO A 112 17.56 1.20 -10.64
C PRO A 112 16.43 0.67 -9.76
N ALA A 113 16.04 -0.59 -9.92
CA ALA A 113 15.06 -1.24 -9.05
C ALA A 113 15.54 -1.50 -7.61
N GLY A 114 16.85 -1.71 -7.42
CA GLY A 114 17.43 -1.83 -6.08
C GLY A 114 17.35 -0.52 -5.30
N LEU A 115 17.21 0.63 -5.99
CA LEU A 115 16.95 1.92 -5.35
C LEU A 115 15.52 1.99 -4.81
N MET A 116 14.53 1.54 -5.60
CA MET A 116 13.11 1.58 -5.18
C MET A 116 12.84 0.63 -4.01
N ASP A 117 13.44 -0.56 -3.98
CA ASP A 117 13.31 -1.48 -2.84
C ASP A 117 14.01 -0.96 -1.57
N ARG A 118 15.06 -0.13 -1.72
CA ARG A 118 15.68 0.59 -0.60
C ARG A 118 14.80 1.74 -0.12
N LEU A 119 14.26 2.52 -1.06
CA LEU A 119 13.35 3.62 -0.75
C LEU A 119 12.09 3.11 -0.05
N GLY A 120 11.51 2.01 -0.52
CA GLY A 120 10.31 1.40 0.05
C GLY A 120 10.52 0.88 1.46
N ARG A 121 11.63 0.19 1.74
CA ARG A 121 11.96 -0.27 3.10
C ARG A 121 12.27 0.89 4.05
N TRP A 122 13.03 1.87 3.58
CA TRP A 122 13.27 3.09 4.33
C TRP A 122 11.94 3.81 4.64
N TRP A 123 11.02 3.86 3.68
CA TRP A 123 9.68 4.41 3.85
C TRP A 123 8.85 3.64 4.88
N SER A 124 8.83 2.30 4.82
CA SER A 124 8.08 1.48 5.79
C SER A 124 8.61 1.60 7.21
N GLU A 125 9.93 1.69 7.36
CA GLU A 125 10.56 1.90 8.68
C GLU A 125 10.28 3.31 9.21
N ARG A 126 10.22 4.33 8.34
CA ARG A 126 10.00 5.72 8.75
C ARG A 126 8.54 6.10 8.96
N ILE A 127 7.58 5.47 8.27
CA ILE A 127 6.14 5.74 8.44
C ILE A 127 5.68 5.52 9.88
N LEU A 128 6.28 4.55 10.58
CA LEU A 128 5.92 4.21 11.96
C LEU A 128 6.54 5.15 13.00
N ALA A 129 7.43 6.08 12.60
CA ALA A 129 8.03 7.01 13.53
C ALA A 129 7.03 8.13 13.92
N PRO A 130 6.86 8.46 15.21
CA PRO A 130 5.85 9.40 15.68
C PRO A 130 5.99 10.82 15.10
N ASN A 131 7.20 11.21 14.65
CA ASN A 131 7.47 12.52 14.06
C ASN A 131 7.44 12.55 12.52
N PHE A 132 7.06 11.44 11.88
CA PHE A 132 7.12 11.31 10.42
C PHE A 132 6.21 12.31 9.70
N ALA A 133 4.96 12.45 10.15
CA ALA A 133 3.99 13.32 9.51
C ALA A 133 4.46 14.78 9.43
N VAL A 134 5.06 15.29 10.51
CA VAL A 134 5.56 16.67 10.56
C VAL A 134 6.76 16.86 9.62
N GLN A 135 7.69 15.90 9.59
CA GLN A 135 8.85 15.96 8.69
C GLN A 135 8.43 15.92 7.22
N VAL A 136 7.48 15.05 6.86
CA VAL A 136 6.96 14.95 5.49
C VAL A 136 6.21 16.22 5.10
N ALA A 137 5.34 16.74 5.98
CA ALA A 137 4.62 17.98 5.72
C ALA A 137 5.59 19.15 5.49
N TYR A 138 6.66 19.24 6.29
CA TYR A 138 7.69 20.25 6.13
C TYR A 138 8.44 20.11 4.80
N VAL A 139 8.88 18.90 4.44
CA VAL A 139 9.57 18.64 3.17
C VAL A 139 8.66 18.92 1.98
N ALA A 140 7.41 18.47 2.02
CA ALA A 140 6.42 18.77 0.99
C ALA A 140 6.18 20.27 0.83
N THR A 141 6.10 21.00 1.95
CA THR A 141 5.97 22.48 1.93
C THR A 141 7.20 23.13 1.31
N MET A 142 8.41 22.68 1.67
CA MET A 142 9.65 23.17 1.05
C MET A 142 9.67 22.91 -0.45
N ILE A 143 9.26 21.71 -0.90
CA ILE A 143 9.17 21.39 -2.33
C ILE A 143 8.15 22.29 -3.02
N LEU A 144 6.96 22.49 -2.43
CA LEU A 144 5.96 23.40 -2.98
C LEU A 144 6.49 24.83 -3.07
N VAL A 145 7.10 25.35 -2.01
CA VAL A 145 7.73 26.69 -2.02
C VAL A 145 8.80 26.75 -3.11
N LEU A 146 9.64 25.74 -3.25
CA LEU A 146 10.68 25.71 -4.28
C LEU A 146 10.07 25.68 -5.69
N ILE A 147 8.97 24.94 -5.88
CA ILE A 147 8.22 24.89 -7.14
C ILE A 147 7.46 26.18 -7.41
N PHE A 148 6.97 26.93 -6.43
CA PHE A 148 6.13 28.12 -6.71
C PHE A 148 6.87 29.45 -6.56
N ALA A 149 7.88 29.52 -5.70
CA ALA A 149 8.58 30.75 -5.36
C ALA A 149 9.90 30.94 -6.13
N THR A 150 10.47 29.89 -6.74
CA THR A 150 11.70 30.09 -7.53
C THR A 150 11.39 30.79 -8.86
N PRO A 151 12.16 31.83 -9.23
CA PRO A 151 11.88 32.64 -10.42
C PRO A 151 12.03 31.86 -11.75
N VAL A 152 12.69 30.70 -11.71
CA VAL A 152 12.91 29.80 -12.86
C VAL A 152 11.79 28.75 -12.97
N SER A 153 10.85 28.70 -12.01
CA SER A 153 9.83 27.67 -12.03
C SER A 153 8.81 27.85 -13.16
N PRO A 154 8.46 26.77 -13.88
CA PRO A 154 7.41 26.78 -14.90
C PRO A 154 6.00 27.06 -14.31
N PHE A 155 5.81 26.92 -12.99
CA PHE A 155 4.51 27.07 -12.33
C PHE A 155 4.25 28.45 -11.71
N ARG A 156 5.18 29.41 -11.83
CA ARG A 156 5.03 30.71 -11.17
C ARG A 156 3.75 31.47 -11.58
N ASN A 157 3.26 31.24 -12.80
CA ASN A 157 2.07 31.93 -13.33
C ASN A 157 0.78 31.15 -13.11
N ALA A 158 0.84 29.94 -12.55
CA ALA A 158 -0.34 29.10 -12.33
C ALA A 158 -1.38 29.76 -11.39
N PRO A 159 -1.01 30.41 -10.27
CA PRO A 159 -1.99 31.03 -9.37
C PRO A 159 -2.75 32.17 -10.04
N GLY A 160 -2.05 33.00 -10.83
CA GLY A 160 -2.67 34.11 -11.58
C GLY A 160 -3.68 33.60 -12.62
N ARG A 161 -3.34 32.54 -13.34
CA ARG A 161 -4.24 31.93 -14.33
C ARG A 161 -5.45 31.23 -13.71
N MET A 162 -5.27 30.60 -12.54
CA MET A 162 -6.40 30.04 -11.80
C MET A 162 -7.36 31.13 -11.33
N LEU A 163 -6.83 32.27 -10.89
CA LEU A 163 -7.64 33.42 -10.50
C LEU A 163 -8.42 34.00 -11.69
N GLU A 164 -7.79 34.11 -12.87
CA GLU A 164 -8.46 34.51 -14.12
C GLU A 164 -9.62 33.57 -14.47
N VAL A 165 -9.45 32.25 -14.34
CA VAL A 165 -10.51 31.26 -14.61
C VAL A 165 -11.66 31.38 -13.61
N VAL A 166 -11.36 31.59 -12.33
CA VAL A 166 -12.40 31.77 -11.30
C VAL A 166 -13.13 33.11 -11.47
N GLN A 167 -12.43 34.18 -11.85
CA GLN A 167 -13.02 35.50 -12.10
C GLN A 167 -13.81 35.57 -13.39
N ALA A 168 -13.45 34.77 -14.41
CA ALA A 168 -14.21 34.66 -15.66
C ALA A 168 -15.61 34.04 -15.46
N GLY A 169 -15.84 33.37 -14.33
CA GLY A 169 -17.12 32.77 -13.99
C GLY A 169 -17.47 31.53 -14.83
N PRO A 170 -18.43 30.70 -14.37
CA PRO A 170 -18.73 29.41 -14.98
C PRO A 170 -19.38 29.47 -16.37
N THR A 171 -19.72 30.66 -16.87
CA THR A 171 -20.38 30.85 -18.17
C THR A 171 -19.42 30.89 -19.36
N ASP A 172 -18.12 31.10 -19.15
CA ASP A 172 -17.11 31.19 -20.23
C ASP A 172 -15.94 30.24 -19.97
N LEU A 173 -16.20 28.93 -19.92
CA LEU A 173 -15.14 27.91 -20.01
C LEU A 173 -15.03 27.39 -21.45
N PRO A 174 -14.29 28.06 -22.35
CA PRO A 174 -13.85 27.41 -23.58
C PRO A 174 -12.91 26.26 -23.17
N LEU A 175 -13.35 25.03 -23.43
CA LEU A 175 -12.57 23.78 -23.46
C LEU A 175 -11.08 23.95 -23.12
N LEU A 176 -10.70 23.52 -21.91
CA LEU A 176 -9.34 23.38 -21.36
C LEU A 176 -8.27 22.72 -22.26
N GLY A 177 -8.63 22.28 -23.48
CA GLY A 177 -7.73 21.63 -24.43
C GLY A 177 -6.71 22.55 -25.10
N THR A 178 -7.01 23.83 -25.33
CA THR A 178 -6.12 24.73 -26.11
C THR A 178 -5.02 25.37 -25.26
N ALA A 179 -5.30 25.66 -23.98
CA ALA A 179 -4.31 26.23 -23.06
C ALA A 179 -3.19 25.23 -22.69
N LEU A 180 -3.50 23.93 -22.62
CA LEU A 180 -2.49 22.88 -22.40
C LEU A 180 -1.60 22.67 -23.64
N GLN A 181 -2.18 22.79 -24.84
CA GLN A 181 -1.48 22.58 -26.11
C GLN A 181 -0.45 23.67 -26.43
N TRP A 182 -0.68 24.91 -25.97
CA TRP A 182 0.26 26.02 -26.16
C TRP A 182 1.48 25.93 -25.23
N THR A 183 1.31 25.42 -24.01
CA THR A 183 2.43 25.23 -23.06
C THR A 183 3.41 24.14 -23.50
N SER A 184 2.97 23.14 -24.29
CA SER A 184 3.89 22.14 -24.88
C SER A 184 4.78 22.70 -25.99
N GLY A 185 4.37 23.78 -26.68
CA GLY A 185 5.07 24.27 -27.87
C GLY A 185 6.36 25.07 -27.60
N ARG A 186 6.52 25.71 -26.44
CA ARG A 186 7.70 26.52 -26.12
C ARG A 186 8.81 25.81 -25.35
N VAL A 187 8.51 24.63 -24.80
CA VAL A 187 9.50 23.79 -24.12
C VAL A 187 10.28 22.92 -25.13
N ALA A 188 9.73 22.71 -26.33
CA ALA A 188 10.24 21.85 -27.40
C ALA A 188 11.72 22.07 -27.81
N GLY A 189 12.21 23.31 -27.84
CA GLY A 189 13.53 23.63 -28.43
C GLY A 189 14.76 23.09 -27.68
N GLY A 190 14.63 22.74 -26.40
CA GLY A 190 15.65 22.03 -25.63
C GLY A 190 15.13 20.76 -24.96
N SER A 191 13.83 20.45 -25.14
CA SER A 191 13.18 19.34 -24.47
C SER A 191 13.20 18.06 -25.26
N ASP A 192 13.38 18.04 -26.58
CA ASP A 192 13.18 16.79 -27.31
C ASP A 192 14.22 15.73 -26.94
N ALA A 193 15.49 16.09 -26.75
CA ALA A 193 16.52 15.16 -26.25
C ALA A 193 16.29 14.77 -24.77
N VAL A 194 15.84 15.71 -23.93
CA VAL A 194 15.53 15.43 -22.51
C VAL A 194 14.25 14.60 -22.38
N ARG A 195 13.27 14.80 -23.26
CA ARG A 195 11.98 14.14 -23.32
C ARG A 195 12.10 12.76 -23.94
N GLU A 196 12.92 12.58 -24.99
CA GLU A 196 13.26 11.26 -25.51
C GLU A 196 14.07 10.46 -24.48
N GLY A 197 15.05 11.09 -23.81
CA GLY A 197 15.79 10.45 -22.73
C GLY A 197 14.90 10.09 -21.53
N MET A 198 13.96 10.97 -21.16
CA MET A 198 13.02 10.73 -20.07
C MET A 198 11.91 9.74 -20.47
N ALA A 199 11.45 9.75 -21.72
CA ALA A 199 10.48 8.78 -22.25
C ALA A 199 11.09 7.39 -22.37
N ALA A 200 12.31 7.25 -22.90
CA ALA A 200 13.02 5.97 -22.95
C ALA A 200 13.32 5.43 -21.54
N ARG A 201 13.68 6.32 -20.60
CA ARG A 201 13.90 5.96 -19.19
C ARG A 201 12.60 5.61 -18.46
N TRP A 202 11.51 6.29 -18.78
CA TRP A 202 10.18 6.01 -18.26
C TRP A 202 9.65 4.68 -18.78
N GLN A 203 9.79 4.44 -20.09
CA GLN A 203 9.36 3.20 -20.73
C GLN A 203 10.17 2.01 -20.23
N GLY A 204 11.50 2.13 -20.09
CA GLY A 204 12.31 1.07 -19.46
C GLY A 204 11.99 0.83 -17.97
N LEU A 205 11.54 1.86 -17.25
CA LEU A 205 11.06 1.73 -15.87
C LEU A 205 9.68 1.07 -15.82
N GLU A 206 8.81 1.38 -16.77
CA GLU A 206 7.49 0.75 -16.95
C GLU A 206 7.64 -0.72 -17.32
N ASP A 207 8.53 -1.07 -18.26
CA ASP A 207 8.81 -2.44 -18.68
C ASP A 207 9.40 -3.30 -17.55
N ASP A 208 10.38 -2.78 -16.77
CA ASP A 208 10.94 -3.48 -15.61
C ASP A 208 9.92 -3.63 -14.47
N TRP A 209 9.08 -2.61 -14.27
CA TRP A 209 8.01 -2.64 -13.28
C TRP A 209 6.93 -3.67 -13.66
N GLN A 210 6.50 -3.71 -14.93
CA GLN A 210 5.58 -4.73 -15.44
C GLN A 210 6.17 -6.15 -15.34
N ALA A 211 7.45 -6.34 -15.71
CA ALA A 211 8.13 -7.64 -15.60
C ALA A 211 8.28 -8.15 -14.14
N ARG A 212 8.24 -7.25 -13.15
CA ARG A 212 8.29 -7.59 -11.72
C ARG A 212 6.92 -7.84 -11.12
N ILE A 213 5.96 -7.02 -11.51
CA ILE A 213 4.55 -7.23 -11.18
C ILE A 213 4.12 -8.60 -11.68
N GLY A 214 4.52 -9.02 -12.88
CA GLY A 214 4.31 -10.37 -13.41
C GLY A 214 4.78 -11.51 -12.48
N ARG A 215 5.80 -11.29 -11.64
CA ARG A 215 6.45 -12.32 -10.81
C ARG A 215 5.87 -12.50 -9.40
N SER A 216 5.04 -11.60 -8.88
CA SER A 216 4.43 -11.74 -7.54
C SER A 216 2.90 -11.63 -7.59
N ALA A 217 2.23 -12.70 -8.05
CA ALA A 217 0.76 -12.79 -8.02
C ALA A 217 0.14 -12.52 -6.62
N PRO A 218 0.72 -12.99 -5.49
CA PRO A 218 0.14 -12.75 -4.16
C PRO A 218 0.36 -11.32 -3.62
N GLY A 219 1.43 -10.64 -4.04
CA GLY A 219 1.73 -9.27 -3.57
C GLY A 219 0.89 -8.19 -4.25
N ARG A 220 0.37 -8.49 -5.46
CA ARG A 220 -0.47 -7.57 -6.24
C ARG A 220 -1.84 -7.34 -5.63
N SER A 221 -2.52 -8.40 -5.17
CA SER A 221 -3.87 -8.28 -4.59
C SER A 221 -3.84 -7.48 -3.29
N ALA A 222 -2.89 -7.77 -2.41
CA ALA A 222 -2.75 -7.07 -1.13
C ALA A 222 -2.48 -5.56 -1.31
N ALA A 223 -1.66 -5.17 -2.29
CA ALA A 223 -1.39 -3.76 -2.59
C ALA A 223 -2.62 -3.02 -3.15
N VAL A 224 -3.40 -3.69 -4.01
CA VAL A 224 -4.67 -3.16 -4.55
C VAL A 224 -5.69 -2.97 -3.43
N ASP A 225 -5.85 -3.97 -2.56
CA ASP A 225 -6.79 -3.93 -1.45
C ASP A 225 -6.46 -2.80 -0.46
N HIS A 226 -5.16 -2.60 -0.15
CA HIS A 226 -4.70 -1.50 0.71
C HIS A 226 -4.94 -0.12 0.09
N LEU A 227 -4.68 0.05 -1.20
CA LEU A 227 -4.92 1.31 -1.90
C LEU A 227 -6.42 1.61 -1.99
N GLU A 228 -7.27 0.63 -2.31
CA GLU A 228 -8.71 0.81 -2.35
C GLU A 228 -9.32 1.10 -0.97
N ALA A 229 -8.77 0.53 0.10
CA ALA A 229 -9.15 0.87 1.47
C ALA A 229 -8.76 2.31 1.81
N ALA A 230 -7.55 2.76 1.43
CA ALA A 230 -7.09 4.13 1.64
C ALA A 230 -7.95 5.16 0.89
N PHE A 231 -8.33 4.88 -0.36
CA PHE A 231 -9.23 5.75 -1.13
C PHE A 231 -10.62 5.82 -0.49
N ARG A 232 -11.20 4.69 -0.06
CA ARG A 232 -12.50 4.68 0.64
C ARG A 232 -12.48 5.44 1.96
N ALA A 233 -11.41 5.31 2.73
CA ALA A 233 -11.24 6.07 3.98
C ALA A 233 -11.13 7.57 3.73
N ALA A 234 -10.40 7.98 2.68
CA ALA A 234 -10.29 9.38 2.27
C ALA A 234 -11.62 9.96 1.76
N GLU A 235 -12.45 9.13 1.13
CA GLU A 235 -13.79 9.48 0.63
C GLU A 235 -14.80 9.63 1.78
N ALA A 236 -14.70 8.78 2.82
CA ALA A 236 -15.54 8.83 4.01
C ALA A 236 -15.25 10.02 4.94
N GLN A 237 -14.04 10.57 4.94
CA GLN A 237 -13.62 11.64 5.85
C GLN A 237 -13.94 13.07 5.39
N ARG A 238 -14.56 13.30 4.23
CA ARG A 238 -14.60 14.65 3.62
C ARG A 238 -15.99 15.18 3.28
N ALA A 239 -16.52 16.03 4.16
CA ALA A 239 -17.77 16.77 4.01
C ALA A 239 -17.61 18.30 3.92
N SER A 240 -16.51 18.84 3.34
CA SER A 240 -16.36 20.31 3.17
C SER A 240 -15.90 20.71 1.76
N GLY A 241 -16.55 21.73 1.19
CA GLY A 241 -16.70 22.06 -0.24
C GLY A 241 -15.48 22.36 -1.12
N VAL A 242 -14.24 22.17 -0.67
CA VAL A 242 -13.02 22.27 -1.53
C VAL A 242 -12.78 20.95 -2.31
N THR A 243 -13.76 20.04 -2.31
CA THR A 243 -13.55 18.61 -2.55
C THR A 243 -13.88 18.10 -3.95
N LEU A 244 -14.62 18.83 -4.80
CA LEU A 244 -15.08 18.28 -6.08
C LEU A 244 -13.95 18.08 -7.11
N GLU A 245 -13.01 19.03 -7.23
CA GLU A 245 -11.88 18.88 -8.17
C GLU A 245 -10.86 17.85 -7.69
N LEU A 246 -10.59 17.80 -6.38
CA LEU A 246 -9.69 16.79 -5.82
C LEU A 246 -10.31 15.38 -5.91
N ASN A 247 -11.63 15.26 -5.71
CA ASN A 247 -12.36 14.00 -5.91
C ASN A 247 -12.34 13.60 -7.40
N GLY A 248 -12.56 14.54 -8.32
CA GLY A 248 -12.44 14.30 -9.75
C GLY A 248 -11.04 13.83 -10.15
N ALA A 249 -9.99 14.46 -9.61
CA ALA A 249 -8.61 14.04 -9.83
C ALA A 249 -8.36 12.63 -9.28
N LEU A 250 -8.77 12.34 -8.05
CA LEU A 250 -8.63 11.01 -7.42
C LEU A 250 -9.42 9.93 -8.18
N GLN A 251 -10.62 10.22 -8.65
CA GLN A 251 -11.42 9.30 -9.47
C GLN A 251 -10.82 9.09 -10.85
N SER A 252 -10.27 10.14 -11.48
CA SER A 252 -9.58 10.00 -12.77
C SER A 252 -8.32 9.15 -12.66
N THR A 253 -7.52 9.35 -11.60
CA THR A 253 -6.36 8.51 -11.29
C THR A 253 -6.79 7.07 -11.00
N ARG A 254 -7.89 6.85 -10.26
CA ARG A 254 -8.45 5.51 -10.00
C ARG A 254 -8.95 4.83 -11.28
N ALA A 255 -9.60 5.56 -12.18
CA ALA A 255 -10.12 5.05 -13.44
C ALA A 255 -8.98 4.73 -14.42
N ALA A 256 -7.99 5.60 -14.55
CA ALA A 256 -6.79 5.37 -15.35
C ALA A 256 -6.01 4.15 -14.83
N TRP A 257 -5.89 4.02 -13.51
CA TRP A 257 -5.26 2.87 -12.86
C TRP A 257 -6.00 1.56 -13.14
N ARG A 258 -7.33 1.54 -13.00
CA ARG A 258 -8.15 0.35 -13.33
C ARG A 258 -8.08 0.00 -14.81
N ALA A 259 -8.21 0.99 -15.68
CA ALA A 259 -8.16 0.79 -17.13
C ALA A 259 -6.82 0.14 -17.51
N TRP A 260 -5.71 0.74 -17.09
CA TRP A 260 -4.36 0.20 -17.27
C TRP A 260 -4.22 -1.24 -16.76
N TRP A 261 -4.82 -1.56 -15.61
CA TRP A 261 -4.80 -2.90 -15.01
C TRP A 261 -5.59 -3.95 -15.82
N TYR A 262 -6.76 -3.60 -16.36
CA TYR A 262 -7.63 -4.53 -17.07
C TYR A 262 -7.36 -4.62 -18.59
N THR A 263 -6.75 -3.60 -19.20
CA THR A 263 -6.44 -3.61 -20.64
C THR A 263 -5.10 -4.25 -20.99
N ASN A 264 -4.30 -4.69 -20.01
CA ASN A 264 -3.07 -5.43 -20.28
C ASN A 264 -3.33 -6.95 -20.28
N PRO A 265 -3.44 -7.60 -21.47
CA PRO A 265 -3.89 -8.99 -21.61
C PRO A 265 -2.92 -10.03 -21.04
N GLU A 266 -1.66 -9.66 -20.81
CA GLU A 266 -0.66 -10.52 -20.13
C GLU A 266 -0.94 -10.70 -18.63
N SER A 267 -1.87 -9.94 -18.05
CA SER A 267 -2.29 -10.08 -16.65
C SER A 267 -3.34 -11.18 -16.42
N THR A 268 -3.96 -11.69 -17.49
CA THR A 268 -5.08 -12.67 -17.41
C THR A 268 -4.80 -14.04 -18.01
N SER A 269 -3.66 -14.24 -18.70
CA SER A 269 -3.26 -15.57 -19.18
C SER A 269 -2.72 -16.42 -18.02
N ARG A 270 -3.62 -17.19 -17.38
CA ARG A 270 -3.28 -18.35 -16.55
C ARG A 270 -2.83 -19.52 -17.46
N PRO A 271 -1.74 -20.23 -17.16
CA PRO A 271 -1.73 -21.69 -17.34
C PRO A 271 -2.69 -22.36 -16.37
#